data_AF-A0A2V6GW45-F1
#
_entry.id   AF-A0A2V6GW45-F1
#
_cell.length_a   1.000
_cell.length_b   1.000
_cell.length_c   1.000
_cell.angle_alpha   90.00
_cell.angle_beta   90.00
_cell.angle_gamma   90.00
#
_symmetry.space_group_name_H-M   'P 1'
#
loop_
_entity.id
_entity.type
_entity.pdbx_description
1 polymer ?
#
loop_
_entity_poly.entity_id
_entity_poly.type
_entity_poly.pdbx_seq_one_letter_code
_entity_poly.pdbx_strand_id
1 'polypeptide(L)'
;MKDLDSYLNDHLAGSISAMELIGHWAEVHKGESLGSFFVEIEREIKADQDTLREVMRTLGVEESKVRKAGAWAAEKLGRARYG
;
A
#
# COMPACT_ATOMS: atom_id res chain seq x y z
N MET A 1 11.92 -3.15 20.93
CA MET A 1 11.18 -4.11 20.06
C MET A 1 9.80 -3.59 19.70
N LYS A 2 8.96 -3.12 20.64
CA LYS A 2 7.65 -2.50 20.31
C LYS A 2 7.68 -1.40 19.22
N ASP A 3 8.74 -0.59 19.20
CA ASP A 3 8.88 0.47 18.18
C ASP A 3 9.16 -0.10 16.78
N LEU A 4 9.90 -1.21 16.70
CA LEU A 4 10.18 -1.91 15.45
C LEU A 4 8.92 -2.63 14.93
N ASP A 5 8.19 -3.32 15.81
CA ASP A 5 6.93 -3.98 15.45
C ASP A 5 5.92 -2.97 14.91
N SER A 6 5.83 -1.80 15.56
CA SER A 6 4.99 -0.70 15.10
C SER A 6 5.48 -0.18 13.75
N TYR A 7 6.77 0.14 13.61
CA TYR A 7 7.34 0.63 12.35
C TYR A 7 7.08 -0.30 11.16
N LEU A 8 7.28 -1.61 11.32
CA LEU A 8 7.06 -2.59 10.24
C LEU A 8 5.59 -2.68 9.86
N ASN A 9 4.69 -2.62 10.84
CA ASN A 9 3.25 -2.59 10.60
C ASN A 9 2.78 -1.28 9.95
N ASP A 10 3.34 -0.14 10.36
CA ASP A 10 3.12 1.18 9.74
C ASP A 10 3.57 1.15 8.27
N HIS A 11 4.75 0.58 8.00
CA HIS A 11 5.30 0.48 6.65
C HIS A 11 4.45 -0.44 5.75
N LEU A 12 4.04 -1.60 6.26
CA LEU A 12 3.14 -2.50 5.55
C LEU A 12 1.80 -1.81 5.22
N ALA A 13 1.18 -1.13 6.18
CA ALA A 13 -0.06 -0.40 5.97
C ALA A 13 0.08 0.74 4.93
N GLY A 14 1.20 1.48 4.99
CA GLY A 14 1.51 2.52 4.01
C GLY A 14 1.65 1.99 2.59
N SER A 15 2.36 0.86 2.42
CA SER A 15 2.53 0.22 1.11
C SER A 15 1.22 -0.31 0.53
N ILE A 16 0.31 -0.85 1.36
CA ILE A 16 -1.04 -1.28 0.92
C ILE A 16 -1.82 -0.07 0.38
N SER A 17 -1.78 1.06 1.09
CA SER A 17 -2.47 2.28 0.68
C SER A 17 -1.88 2.87 -0.62
N ALA A 18 -0.55 2.77 -0.81
CA ALA A 18 0.11 3.17 -2.04
C ALA A 18 -0.31 2.32 -3.24
N MET A 19 -0.42 0.99 -3.08
CA MET A 19 -0.89 0.10 -4.13
C MET A 19 -2.32 0.44 -4.58
N GLU A 20 -3.23 0.76 -3.66
CA GLU A 20 -4.60 1.18 -4.02
C GLU A 20 -4.62 2.47 -4.85
N LEU A 21 -3.75 3.44 -4.54
CA LEU A 21 -3.63 4.68 -5.30
C LEU A 21 -3.01 4.45 -6.68
N ILE A 22 -1.96 3.64 -6.77
CA ILE A 22 -1.26 3.35 -8.02
C ILE A 22 -2.15 2.52 -8.95
N GLY A 23 -2.82 1.48 -8.42
CA GLY A 23 -3.78 0.69 -9.18
C GLY A 23 -4.94 1.53 -9.72
N HIS A 24 -5.41 2.52 -8.94
CA HIS A 24 -6.40 3.48 -9.43
C HIS A 24 -5.90 4.27 -10.65
N TRP A 25 -4.69 4.84 -10.60
CA TRP A 25 -4.14 5.62 -11.70
C TRP A 25 -3.73 4.78 -12.91
N ALA A 26 -3.30 3.53 -12.68
CA ALA A 26 -3.07 2.55 -13.75
C ALA A 26 -4.34 2.33 -14.59
N GLU A 27 -5.50 2.20 -13.94
CA GLU A 27 -6.78 2.04 -14.64
C GLU A 27 -7.26 3.36 -15.28
N VAL A 28 -7.07 4.52 -14.62
CA VAL A 28 -7.44 5.83 -15.19
C VAL A 28 -6.67 6.13 -16.48
N HIS A 29 -5.39 5.75 -16.56
CA HIS A 29 -4.52 5.98 -17.72
C HIS A 29 -4.33 4.73 -18.59
N LYS A 30 -5.31 3.84 -18.61
CA LYS A 30 -5.22 2.57 -19.34
C LYS A 30 -5.07 2.80 -20.84
N GLY A 31 -4.08 2.14 -21.44
CA GLY A 31 -3.72 2.29 -22.84
C GLY A 31 -2.75 3.44 -23.13
N GLU A 32 -2.41 4.24 -22.12
CA GLU A 32 -1.37 5.27 -22.20
C GLU A 32 -0.04 4.75 -21.65
N SER A 33 1.06 5.40 -22.02
CA SER A 33 2.39 5.12 -21.46
C SER A 33 2.41 5.30 -19.94
N LEU A 34 1.65 6.28 -19.44
CA LEU A 34 1.54 6.57 -18.01
C LEU A 34 0.83 5.44 -17.24
N GLY A 35 -0.20 4.81 -17.82
CA GLY A 35 -0.84 3.64 -17.22
C GLY A 35 0.12 2.45 -17.11
N SER A 36 0.91 2.22 -18.17
CA SER A 36 1.94 1.17 -18.17
C SER A 36 3.02 1.41 -17.10
N PHE A 37 3.42 2.66 -16.91
CA PHE A 37 4.31 3.07 -15.83
C PHE A 37 3.73 2.72 -14.44
N PHE A 38 2.47 3.06 -14.17
CA PHE A 38 1.84 2.73 -12.89
C PHE A 38 1.72 1.23 -12.64
N VAL A 39 1.41 0.43 -13.68
CA VAL A 39 1.39 -1.04 -13.56
C VAL A 39 2.77 -1.59 -13.17
N GLU A 40 3.84 -1.00 -13.68
CA GLU A 40 5.19 -1.45 -13.33
C GLU A 40 5.56 -1.08 -11.88
N ILE A 41 5.25 0.15 -11.46
CA ILE A 41 5.44 0.57 -10.06
C ILE A 41 4.62 -0.31 -9.09
N GLU A 42 3.39 -0.69 -9.45
CA GLU A 42 2.58 -1.61 -8.65
C GLU A 42 3.28 -2.96 -8.46
N ARG A 43 3.93 -3.48 -9.51
CA ARG A 43 4.72 -4.73 -9.44
C ARG A 43 5.93 -4.60 -8.52
N GLU A 44 6.68 -3.50 -8.62
CA GLU A 44 7.85 -3.26 -7.77
C GLU A 44 7.46 -3.18 -6.29
N ILE A 45 6.44 -2.39 -5.95
CA ILE A 45 5.96 -2.25 -4.56
C ILE A 45 5.44 -3.57 -4.01
N LYS A 46 4.80 -4.39 -4.84
CA LYS A 46 4.35 -5.72 -4.42
C LYS A 46 5.53 -6.63 -4.07
N ALA A 47 6.60 -6.62 -4.85
CA ALA A 47 7.81 -7.38 -4.55
C ALA A 47 8.46 -6.91 -3.23
N ASP A 48 8.46 -5.60 -2.98
CA ASP A 48 8.94 -5.02 -1.72
C ASP A 48 8.06 -5.42 -0.53
N GLN A 49 6.73 -5.46 -0.70
CA GLN A 49 5.82 -5.97 0.35
C GLN A 49 6.10 -7.43 0.71
N ASP A 50 6.36 -8.27 -0.29
CA ASP A 50 6.66 -9.68 -0.06
C ASP A 50 7.98 -9.82 0.71
N THR A 51 8.98 -8.99 0.38
CA THR A 51 10.23 -8.89 1.13
C THR A 51 10.00 -8.40 2.56
N LEU A 52 9.16 -7.39 2.77
CA LEU A 52 8.82 -6.88 4.10
C LEU A 52 8.13 -7.95 4.96
N ARG A 53 7.19 -8.70 4.39
CA ARG A 53 6.52 -9.82 5.08
C ARG A 53 7.52 -10.90 5.49
N GLU A 54 8.52 -11.19 4.65
CA GLU A 54 9.61 -12.09 5.00
C GLU A 54 10.41 -11.60 6.21
N VAL A 55 10.77 -10.32 6.22
CA VAL A 55 11.47 -9.68 7.34
C VAL A 55 10.63 -9.76 8.62
N MET A 56 9.34 -9.41 8.55
CA MET A 56 8.43 -9.50 9.70
C MET A 56 8.34 -10.93 10.23
N ARG A 57 8.20 -11.92 9.35
CA ARG A 57 8.17 -13.35 9.73
C ARG A 57 9.47 -13.79 10.40
N THR A 58 10.62 -13.40 9.84
CA THR A 58 11.94 -13.71 10.40
C THR A 58 12.14 -13.12 11.78
N LEU A 59 11.58 -11.92 12.03
CA LEU A 59 11.65 -11.23 13.31
C LEU A 59 10.55 -11.64 14.31
N GLY A 60 9.60 -12.49 13.90
CA GLY A 60 8.46 -12.89 14.74
C GLY A 60 7.44 -11.77 14.96
N VAL A 61 7.39 -10.77 14.08
CA VAL A 61 6.46 -9.65 14.14
C VAL A 61 5.16 -10.02 13.45
N GLU A 62 4.05 -9.96 14.19
CA GLU A 62 2.72 -10.22 13.63
C GLU A 62 2.22 -9.03 12.80
N GLU A 63 1.58 -9.34 11.67
CA GLU A 63 0.82 -8.35 10.92
C GLU A 63 -0.40 -7.88 11.72
N SER A 64 -0.48 -6.58 11.96
CA SER A 64 -1.61 -5.93 12.60
C SER A 64 -2.84 -6.00 11.70
N LYS A 65 -3.83 -6.78 12.13
CA LYS A 65 -5.14 -6.88 11.45
C LYS A 65 -5.94 -5.58 11.49
N VAL A 66 -5.60 -4.66 12.41
CA VAL A 66 -6.38 -3.45 12.71
C VAL A 66 -6.18 -2.34 11.68
N ARG A 67 -5.16 -2.41 10.83
CA ARG A 67 -4.85 -1.36 9.84
C ARG A 67 -5.07 -1.77 8.38
N LYS A 68 -5.70 -2.91 8.13
CA LYS A 68 -5.76 -3.50 6.78
C LYS A 68 -6.59 -2.75 5.73
N ALA A 69 -7.39 -1.72 6.04
CA ALA A 69 -8.20 -1.04 5.01
C ALA A 69 -8.80 0.32 5.44
N GLY A 70 -8.10 1.15 6.20
CA GLY A 70 -8.72 2.35 6.79
C GLY A 70 -8.64 3.64 5.96
N ALA A 71 -7.54 3.87 5.25
CA ALA A 71 -7.17 5.23 4.86
C ALA A 71 -7.54 5.61 3.41
N TRP A 72 -7.46 4.70 2.44
CA TRP A 72 -7.88 5.00 1.06
C TRP A 72 -9.40 5.21 0.94
N ALA A 73 -10.21 4.47 1.72
CA ALA A 73 -11.66 4.64 1.81
C ALA A 73 -12.07 5.94 2.55
N ALA A 74 -11.30 6.38 3.54
CA ALA A 74 -11.55 7.64 4.25
C ALA A 74 -11.19 8.88 3.40
N GLU A 75 -10.13 8.80 2.59
CA GLU A 75 -9.72 9.92 1.74
C GLU A 75 -10.53 10.07 0.45
N LYS A 76 -11.15 9.02 -0.11
CA LYS A 76 -12.14 9.23 -1.19
C LYS A 76 -13.48 9.80 -0.67
N LEU A 77 -13.89 9.48 0.57
CA LEU A 77 -14.94 10.24 1.28
C LEU A 77 -14.53 11.70 1.51
N GLY A 78 -13.23 11.98 1.66
CA GLY A 78 -12.67 13.33 1.67
C GLY A 78 -12.60 14.01 0.31
N ARG A 79 -12.43 13.27 -0.79
CA ARG A 79 -12.16 13.82 -2.14
C ARG A 79 -13.38 14.42 -2.86
N ALA A 80 -14.64 14.17 -2.47
CA ALA A 80 -15.83 14.56 -3.27
C ALA A 80 -16.97 15.30 -2.55
N ARG A 81 -17.08 15.22 -1.21
CA ARG A 81 -17.95 16.14 -0.45
C ARG A 81 -17.39 17.58 -0.43
N TYR A 82 -16.15 17.73 -0.89
CA TYR A 82 -15.41 18.95 -1.21
C TYR A 82 -14.63 18.77 -2.54
N GLY A 83 -15.12 18.06 -3.56
CA GLY A 83 -16.23 18.59 -4.36
C GLY A 83 -15.77 19.84 -5.10
#